data_AF-A0A354J7Y4-F1
#
_entry.id   AF-A0A354J7Y4-F1
#
_cell.length_a   1.000
_cell.length_b   1.000
_cell.length_c   1.000
_cell.angle_alpha   90.00
_cell.angle_beta   90.00
_cell.angle_gamma   90.00
#
_symmetry.space_group_name_H-M   'P 1'
#
loop_
_entity.id
_entity.type
_entity.pdbx_description
1 polymer ?
#
loop_
_entity_poly.entity_id
_entity_poly.type
_entity_poly.pdbx_seq_one_letter_code
_entity_poly.pdbx_strand_id
1 'polypeptide(L)'
;GNMNALHYRTGIDEFDKLFDKFNTMKQQIQQLMHDVQEKEERRHQLELEKLIYQINPHFLLNTLNSVHWLAVLHKQNDIGKVISTLNFLLSYNIGRSKEPATLRTEIKVLRSYIELQQMRYDFKVIENIEDGEYLD
;
A
#
# COMPACT_ATOMS: atom_id res chain seq x y z
N GLY A 1 19.68 -31.33 -10.63
CA GLY A 1 20.18 -32.67 -10.30
C GLY A 1 19.05 -33.65 -10.43
N ASN A 2 19.16 -34.61 -11.36
CA ASN A 2 18.08 -35.52 -11.70
C ASN A 2 17.81 -36.47 -10.53
N MET A 3 16.67 -36.31 -9.87
CA MET A 3 16.33 -36.96 -8.61
C MET A 3 15.14 -37.91 -8.80
N ASN A 4 15.29 -38.91 -9.67
CA ASN A 4 14.29 -39.97 -9.83
C ASN A 4 14.04 -40.74 -8.52
N ALA A 5 12.83 -41.24 -8.33
CA ALA A 5 12.49 -42.10 -7.20
C ALA A 5 13.44 -43.30 -7.16
N LEU A 6 14.00 -43.61 -5.99
CA LEU A 6 14.81 -44.81 -5.82
C LEU A 6 13.84 -46.01 -5.78
N HIS A 7 13.72 -46.72 -6.90
CA HIS A 7 13.01 -47.98 -6.98
C HIS A 7 13.97 -49.12 -6.67
N TYR A 8 14.37 -49.24 -5.40
CA TYR A 8 15.14 -50.37 -4.92
C TYR A 8 14.26 -51.21 -3.99
N ARG A 9 14.07 -52.49 -4.34
CA ARG A 9 13.44 -53.46 -3.44
C ARG A 9 14.49 -54.45 -3.01
N THR A 10 14.69 -54.52 -1.70
CA THR A 10 15.62 -55.41 -1.04
C THR A 10 15.01 -56.80 -0.80
N GLY A 11 13.69 -56.91 -0.82
CA GLY A 11 12.97 -58.12 -0.40
C GLY A 11 12.93 -58.29 1.13
N ILE A 12 13.41 -57.28 1.87
CA ILE A 12 13.34 -57.21 3.33
C ILE A 12 12.38 -56.07 3.67
N ASP A 13 11.26 -56.42 4.31
CA ASP A 13 10.14 -55.50 4.58
C ASP A 13 10.57 -54.23 5.32
N GLU A 14 11.50 -54.31 6.27
CA GLU A 14 11.99 -53.18 7.05
C GLU A 14 12.77 -52.18 6.18
N PHE A 15 13.61 -52.67 5.26
CA PHE A 15 14.39 -51.82 4.37
C PHE A 15 13.51 -51.19 3.29
N ASP A 16 12.56 -51.95 2.73
CA ASP A 16 11.63 -51.43 1.72
C ASP A 16 10.74 -50.31 2.30
N LYS A 17 10.24 -50.47 3.54
CA LYS A 17 9.51 -49.40 4.26
C LYS A 17 10.38 -48.15 4.52
N LEU A 18 11.68 -48.33 4.78
CA LEU A 18 12.60 -47.22 4.97
C LEU A 18 12.83 -46.45 3.66
N PHE A 19 12.95 -47.15 2.52
CA PHE A 19 13.04 -46.53 1.20
C PHE A 19 11.78 -45.74 0.85
N ASP A 20 10.59 -46.25 1.15
CA ASP A 20 9.33 -45.52 0.92
C ASP A 20 9.26 -44.23 1.75
N LYS A 21 9.67 -44.27 3.02
CA LYS A 21 9.77 -43.07 3.88
C LYS A 21 10.80 -42.07 3.34
N PHE A 22 11.94 -42.55 2.87
CA PHE A 22 12.97 -41.69 2.27
C PHE A 22 12.47 -41.01 1.00
N ASN A 23 11.80 -41.74 0.11
CA ASN A 23 11.18 -41.19 -1.09
C ASN A 23 10.10 -40.14 -0.74
N THR A 24 9.30 -40.39 0.31
CA THR A 24 8.30 -39.42 0.80
C THR A 24 8.97 -38.14 1.31
N MET A 25 9.99 -38.25 2.18
CA MET A 25 10.71 -37.08 2.69
C MET A 25 11.38 -36.29 1.56
N LYS A 26 11.92 -36.99 0.56
CA LYS A 26 12.51 -36.36 -0.62
C LYS A 26 11.49 -35.56 -1.43
N GLN A 27 10.29 -36.10 -1.67
CA GLN A 27 9.22 -35.37 -2.34
C GLN A 27 8.79 -34.14 -1.53
N GLN A 28 8.70 -34.27 -0.20
CA GLN A 28 8.40 -33.13 0.68
C GLN A 28 9.47 -32.05 0.58
N ILE A 29 10.75 -32.41 0.57
CA ILE A 29 11.85 -31.44 0.38
C ILE A 29 11.74 -30.75 -0.99
N GLN A 30 11.43 -31.48 -2.05
CA GLN A 30 11.24 -30.89 -3.38
C GLN A 30 10.07 -29.90 -3.39
N GLN A 31 8.95 -30.25 -2.76
CA GLN A 31 7.81 -29.35 -2.65
C GLN A 31 8.18 -28.10 -1.85
N LEU A 32 8.84 -28.26 -0.70
CA LEU A 32 9.27 -27.13 0.12
C LEU A 32 10.25 -26.21 -0.63
N MET A 33 11.17 -26.77 -1.42
CA MET A 33 12.06 -25.97 -2.25
C MET A 33 11.31 -25.16 -3.31
N HIS A 34 10.31 -25.78 -3.95
CA HIS A 34 9.47 -25.11 -4.93
C HIS A 34 8.63 -23.99 -4.28
N ASP A 35 7.98 -24.30 -3.16
CA ASP A 35 7.17 -23.34 -2.39
C ASP A 35 8.02 -22.15 -1.92
N VAL A 36 9.25 -22.39 -1.47
CA VAL A 36 10.20 -21.32 -1.09
C VAL A 36 10.54 -20.46 -2.30
N GLN A 37 10.84 -21.06 -3.46
CA GLN A 37 11.14 -20.30 -4.67
C GLN A 37 9.95 -19.44 -5.10
N GLU A 38 8.74 -20.01 -5.17
CA GLU A 38 7.53 -19.25 -5.53
C GLU A 38 7.23 -18.13 -4.53
N LYS A 39 7.45 -18.38 -3.24
CA LYS A 39 7.25 -17.38 -2.20
C LYS A 39 8.24 -16.23 -2.32
N GLU A 40 9.50 -16.52 -2.65
CA GLU A 40 10.52 -15.51 -2.88
C GLU A 40 10.22 -14.66 -4.13
N GLU A 41 9.82 -15.28 -5.23
CA GLU A 41 9.39 -14.57 -6.45
C GLU A 41 8.18 -13.67 -6.18
N ARG A 42 7.17 -14.17 -5.47
CA ARG A 42 6.00 -13.38 -5.07
C ARG A 42 6.36 -12.25 -4.11
N ARG A 43 7.27 -12.49 -3.16
CA ARG A 43 7.77 -11.45 -2.25
C ARG A 43 8.42 -10.31 -3.03
N HIS A 44 9.30 -10.64 -3.99
CA HIS A 44 9.94 -9.63 -4.82
C HIS A 44 8.94 -8.83 -5.67
N GLN A 45 7.92 -9.47 -6.24
CA GLN A 45 6.87 -8.76 -6.96
C GLN A 45 6.12 -7.78 -6.06
N LEU A 46 5.74 -8.20 -4.85
CA LEU A 46 5.07 -7.35 -3.87
C LEU A 46 5.95 -6.18 -3.40
N GLU A 47 7.26 -6.40 -3.24
CA GLU A 47 8.22 -5.33 -2.90
C GLU A 47 8.31 -4.28 -4.01
N LEU A 48 8.39 -4.71 -5.26
CA LEU A 48 8.39 -3.80 -6.42
C LEU A 48 7.07 -3.03 -6.53
N GLU A 49 5.95 -3.71 -6.40
CA GLU A 49 4.62 -3.09 -6.44
C GLU A 49 4.48 -2.04 -5.32
N LYS A 50 4.91 -2.37 -4.09
CA LYS A 50 4.96 -1.43 -2.97
C LYS A 50 5.80 -0.20 -3.28
N LEU A 51 6.97 -0.36 -3.90
CA LEU A 51 7.82 0.78 -4.29
C LEU A 51 7.13 1.67 -5.32
N ILE A 52 6.47 1.08 -6.34
CA ILE A 52 5.71 1.84 -7.34
C ILE A 52 4.56 2.61 -6.69
N TYR A 53 3.84 1.99 -5.74
CA TYR A 53 2.78 2.66 -4.98
C TYR A 53 3.30 3.80 -4.09
N GLN A 54 4.59 3.85 -3.74
CA GLN A 54 5.18 5.00 -3.04
C GLN A 54 5.65 6.09 -4.00
N ILE A 55 6.23 5.73 -5.14
CA ILE A 55 6.71 6.68 -6.15
C ILE A 55 5.55 7.46 -6.75
N ASN A 56 4.42 6.81 -7.08
CA ASN A 56 3.28 7.44 -7.75
C ASN A 56 2.70 8.63 -6.95
N PRO A 57 2.37 8.49 -5.65
CA PRO A 57 2.00 9.61 -4.80
C PRO A 57 3.04 10.71 -4.69
N HIS A 58 4.31 10.34 -4.53
CA HIS A 58 5.39 11.30 -4.34
C HIS A 58 5.58 12.16 -5.59
N PHE A 59 5.58 11.54 -6.77
CA PHE A 59 5.63 12.25 -8.04
C PHE A 59 4.45 13.21 -8.18
N LEU A 60 3.23 12.75 -7.94
CA LEU A 60 2.03 13.58 -8.07
C LEU A 60 2.03 14.77 -7.11
N LEU A 61 2.39 14.56 -5.84
CA LEU A 61 2.56 15.63 -4.85
C LEU A 61 3.64 16.63 -5.27
N ASN A 62 4.78 16.15 -5.80
CA ASN A 62 5.85 17.02 -6.26
C ASN A 62 5.43 17.84 -7.48
N THR A 63 4.74 17.23 -8.45
CA THR A 63 4.20 17.94 -9.61
C THR A 63 3.22 19.03 -9.16
N LEU A 64 2.27 18.71 -8.28
CA LEU A 64 1.33 19.71 -7.74
C LEU A 64 2.05 20.82 -6.98
N ASN A 65 3.06 20.52 -6.15
CA ASN A 65 3.88 21.53 -5.50
C ASN A 65 4.59 22.45 -6.50
N SER A 66 5.13 21.91 -7.60
CA SER A 66 5.72 22.74 -8.66
C SER A 66 4.68 23.67 -9.29
N VAL A 67 3.46 23.18 -9.57
CA VAL A 67 2.37 24.02 -10.10
C VAL A 67 1.93 25.08 -9.09
N HIS A 68 1.88 24.75 -7.79
CA HIS A 68 1.59 25.72 -6.73
C HIS A 68 2.60 26.88 -6.74
N TRP A 69 3.90 26.58 -6.78
CA TRP A 69 4.94 27.61 -6.81
C TRP A 69 4.89 28.45 -8.09
N LEU A 70 4.58 27.85 -9.24
CA LEU A 70 4.33 28.59 -10.48
C LEU A 70 3.15 29.54 -10.33
N ALA A 71 2.04 29.11 -9.73
CA ALA A 71 0.88 29.96 -9.49
C ALA A 71 1.22 31.14 -8.57
N VAL A 72 1.97 30.90 -7.48
CA VAL A 72 2.45 31.96 -6.57
C VAL A 72 3.35 32.96 -7.30
N LEU A 73 4.30 32.48 -8.11
CA LEU A 73 5.21 33.32 -8.90
C LEU A 73 4.45 34.24 -9.87
N HIS A 74 3.38 33.73 -10.48
CA HIS A 74 2.51 34.47 -11.39
C HIS A 74 1.37 35.23 -10.69
N LYS A 75 1.41 35.35 -9.34
CA LYS A 75 0.40 36.04 -8.52
C LYS A 75 -1.03 35.51 -8.71
N GLN A 76 -1.16 34.23 -9.09
CA GLN A 76 -2.43 33.54 -9.28
C GLN A 76 -2.89 32.91 -7.95
N ASN A 77 -3.30 33.76 -7.01
CA ASN A 77 -3.58 33.35 -5.63
C ASN A 77 -4.71 32.31 -5.54
N ASP A 78 -5.75 32.42 -6.38
CA ASP A 78 -6.87 31.47 -6.37
C ASP A 78 -6.43 30.06 -6.81
N ILE A 79 -5.60 29.98 -7.85
CA ILE A 79 -5.00 28.73 -8.33
C ILE A 79 -4.06 28.15 -7.26
N GLY A 80 -3.23 29.00 -6.65
CA GLY A 80 -2.35 28.62 -5.55
C GLY A 80 -3.12 28.00 -4.38
N LYS A 81 -4.26 28.60 -4.02
CA LYS A 81 -5.14 28.12 -2.95
C LYS A 81 -5.73 26.74 -3.29
N VAL A 82 -6.33 26.58 -4.48
CA VAL A 82 -6.87 25.28 -4.94
C VAL A 82 -5.83 24.17 -4.85
N ILE A 83 -4.61 24.41 -5.38
CA ILE A 83 -3.56 23.40 -5.41
C ILE A 83 -3.06 23.09 -3.99
N SER A 84 -2.96 24.09 -3.11
CA SER A 84 -2.55 23.86 -1.71
C SER A 84 -3.57 23.01 -0.94
N THR A 85 -4.87 23.28 -1.11
CA THR A 85 -5.95 22.50 -0.49
C THR A 85 -5.96 21.07 -1.04
N LEU A 86 -5.76 20.90 -2.35
CA LEU A 86 -5.64 19.56 -2.97
C LEU A 86 -4.41 18.80 -2.44
N ASN A 87 -3.26 19.45 -2.33
CA ASN A 87 -2.04 18.84 -1.79
C ASN A 87 -2.21 18.37 -0.35
N PHE A 88 -2.92 19.13 0.48
CA PHE A 88 -3.25 18.74 1.85
C PHE A 88 -4.12 17.47 1.86
N LEU A 89 -5.23 17.48 1.11
CA LEU A 89 -6.17 16.34 1.03
C LEU A 89 -5.48 15.07 0.52
N LEU A 90 -4.64 15.21 -0.51
CA LEU A 90 -3.94 14.09 -1.11
C LEU A 90 -2.87 13.54 -0.17
N SER A 91 -2.09 14.41 0.49
CA SER A 91 -1.08 13.99 1.47
C SER A 91 -1.69 13.24 2.66
N TYR A 92 -2.89 13.65 3.08
CA TYR A 92 -3.66 12.97 4.10
C TYR A 92 -4.13 11.58 3.64
N ASN A 93 -4.81 11.50 2.49
CA ASN A 93 -5.36 10.24 1.97
C ASN A 93 -4.30 9.18 1.67
N ILE A 94 -3.09 9.59 1.32
CA ILE A 94 -1.98 8.68 0.99
C ILE A 94 -1.28 8.15 2.27
N GLY A 95 -1.72 8.58 3.45
CA GLY A 95 -1.26 7.99 4.71
C GLY A 95 0.13 8.46 5.13
N ARG A 96 0.49 9.72 4.87
CA ARG A 96 1.69 10.30 5.50
C ARG A 96 1.57 10.35 7.04
N SER A 97 0.37 10.25 7.61
CA SER A 97 0.15 10.03 9.05
C SER A 97 0.02 8.52 9.33
N LYS A 98 1.00 7.94 10.02
CA LYS A 98 0.98 6.53 10.47
C LYS A 98 0.09 6.30 11.70
N GLU A 99 -0.54 7.34 12.23
CA GLU A 99 -1.37 7.27 13.42
C GLU A 99 -2.86 7.18 13.06
N PRO A 100 -3.67 6.49 13.88
CA PRO A 100 -5.12 6.53 13.73
C PRO A 100 -5.59 7.99 13.78
N ALA A 101 -6.34 8.42 12.76
CA ALA A 101 -6.85 9.77 12.69
C ALA A 101 -7.95 9.99 13.73
N THR A 102 -7.85 11.09 14.46
CA THR A 102 -8.91 11.53 15.37
C THR A 102 -10.10 12.04 14.58
N LEU A 103 -11.29 12.01 15.17
CA LEU A 103 -12.50 12.55 14.52
C LEU A 103 -12.34 14.05 14.21
N ARG A 104 -11.60 14.79 15.05
CA ARG A 104 -11.19 16.19 14.82
C ARG A 104 -10.38 16.34 13.53
N THR A 105 -9.47 15.40 13.28
CA THR A 105 -8.65 15.39 12.06
C THR A 105 -9.51 15.11 10.83
N GLU A 106 -10.41 14.14 10.91
CA GLU A 106 -11.35 13.80 9.84
C GLU A 106 -12.26 14.99 9.49
N ILE A 107 -12.80 15.70 10.49
CA ILE A 107 -13.61 16.91 10.28
C ILE A 107 -12.80 17.99 9.56
N LYS A 108 -11.52 18.19 9.92
CA LYS A 108 -10.65 19.16 9.25
C LYS A 108 -10.42 18.81 7.77
N VAL A 109 -10.25 17.53 7.47
CA VAL A 109 -10.08 17.03 6.09
C VAL A 109 -11.38 17.23 5.31
N LEU A 110 -12.52 16.92 5.91
CA LEU A 110 -13.85 17.12 5.32
C LEU A 110 -14.11 18.60 4.99
N ARG A 111 -13.80 19.53 5.91
CA ARG A 111 -13.89 20.97 5.67
C ARG A 111 -13.02 21.42 4.49
N SER A 112 -11.79 20.92 4.41
CA SER A 112 -10.87 21.24 3.32
C SER A 112 -11.40 20.71 1.97
N TYR A 113 -12.04 19.55 1.97
CA TYR A 113 -12.69 18.98 0.80
C TYR A 113 -13.89 19.81 0.34
N ILE A 114 -14.74 20.23 1.27
CA ILE A 114 -15.89 21.10 0.98
C ILE A 114 -15.41 22.44 0.42
N GLU A 115 -14.41 23.06 1.02
CA GLU A 115 -13.83 24.32 0.51
C GLU A 115 -13.36 24.17 -0.94
N LEU A 116 -12.71 23.06 -1.28
CA LEU A 116 -12.27 22.77 -2.64
C LEU A 116 -13.44 22.58 -3.61
N GLN A 117 -14.54 21.96 -3.17
CA GLN A 117 -15.75 21.83 -4.00
C GLN A 117 -16.45 23.17 -4.19
N GLN A 118 -16.49 24.02 -3.16
CA GLN A 118 -17.09 25.37 -3.22
C GLN A 118 -16.33 26.32 -4.16
N MET A 119 -15.05 26.08 -4.41
CA MET A 119 -14.30 26.80 -5.45
C MET A 119 -14.77 26.44 -6.88
N ARG A 120 -15.38 25.26 -7.06
CA ARG A 120 -15.85 24.78 -8.37
C ARG A 120 -17.35 24.98 -8.58
N TYR A 121 -18.12 24.93 -7.50
CA TYR A 121 -19.57 25.00 -7.53
C TYR A 121 -20.09 26.00 -6.50
N ASP A 122 -21.12 26.75 -6.84
CA ASP A 122 -21.76 27.68 -5.92
C ASP A 122 -22.78 26.94 -5.03
N PHE A 123 -22.37 26.57 -3.82
CA PHE A 123 -23.25 25.98 -2.81
C PHE A 123 -22.79 26.33 -1.39
N LYS A 124 -23.74 26.27 -0.45
CA LYS A 124 -23.51 26.51 0.97
C LYS A 124 -23.67 25.23 1.76
N VAL A 125 -22.79 25.04 2.74
CA VAL A 125 -22.86 23.95 3.72
C VAL A 125 -23.05 24.55 5.11
N ILE A 126 -23.88 23.91 5.92
CA ILE A 126 -24.05 24.22 7.34
C ILE A 126 -23.52 23.02 8.12
N GLU A 127 -22.54 23.25 8.98
CA GLU A 127 -22.01 22.25 9.90
C GLU A 127 -22.38 22.63 11.34
N ASN A 128 -23.01 21.71 12.07
CA ASN A 128 -23.30 21.86 13.50
C ASN A 128 -22.51 20.78 14.25
N ILE A 129 -21.29 21.13 14.67
CA ILE A 129 -20.40 20.22 15.40
C ILE A 129 -20.03 20.92 16.71
N GLU A 130 -20.38 20.30 17.83
CA GLU A 130 -20.00 20.76 19.16
C GLU A 130 -18.60 20.27 19.50
N ASP A 131 -17.75 21.14 20.06
CA ASP A 131 -16.42 20.72 20.50
C ASP A 131 -16.53 19.85 21.75
N GLY A 132 -15.83 18.71 21.76
CA GLY A 132 -15.85 17.79 22.90
C GLY A 132 -14.73 16.77 22.83
N GLU A 133 -14.42 16.15 23.97
CA GLU A 133 -13.32 15.17 24.10
C GLU A 133 -13.50 13.94 23.22
N TYR A 134 -14.73 13.64 22.78
CA TYR A 134 -15.03 12.56 21.84
C TYR A 134 -14.49 12.79 20.42
N LEU A 135 -13.97 13.99 20.15
CA LEU A 135 -13.34 14.34 18.87
C LEU A 135 -11.87 13.93 18.80
N ASP A 136 -11.24 13.62 19.94
CA ASP A 136 -9.81 13.32 20.07
C ASP A 136 -9.52 11.80 20.08
#